data_AF-A0A1H8HRF2-F1
#
_entry.id   AF-A0A1H8HRF2-F1
#
_cell.length_a   1.000
_cell.length_b   1.000
_cell.length_c   1.000
_cell.angle_alpha   90.00
_cell.angle_beta   90.00
_cell.angle_gamma   90.00
#
_symmetry.space_group_name_H-M   'P 1'
#
loop_
_entity.id
_entity.type
_entity.pdbx_description
1 polymer ?
#
loop_
_entity_poly.entity_id
_entity_poly.type
_entity_poly.pdbx_seq_one_letter_code
_entity_poly.pdbx_strand_id
1 'polypeptide(L)'
;MKKIITLTAALSLLAASSVANASTTRHIIVNDQSVSSSSDFTPIVENGRALVPLRVVADALDASVAWDAKSRTASVRKWSDSIVFKAGSKTATAVYGNVSPDPQTVALDTEVIVRRDRVYVPLRMIAHSLGYLVDLRGNGSILLQSPLSRSDRELLATGKLSDARMFVKTKGVMNARYANIPTMYPSEGREGFAATFLFPAGEANRFFLVAGDTAAFYELKGGFFVITWRALIPLGNKDELRLFMDRMFTKATGKYPADLVGKIFFYFTNSSIVTSERREAGQIAADGTITRLGIKWTIGEEVKEQSGSLALVAPDETRNEVRLP
;
A
#
# COMPACT_ATOMS: atom_id res chain seq x y z
N MET A 1 -50.09 70.18 -16.95
CA MET A 1 -49.42 69.11 -17.74
C MET A 1 -47.91 69.33 -17.65
N LYS A 2 -47.16 68.33 -17.12
CA LYS A 2 -45.76 67.90 -17.40
C LYS A 2 -44.68 69.03 -17.56
N LYS A 3 -43.47 69.05 -16.97
CA LYS A 3 -42.37 68.04 -16.77
C LYS A 3 -41.34 68.67 -15.78
N ILE A 4 -40.95 68.09 -14.64
CA ILE A 4 -39.83 67.15 -14.37
C ILE A 4 -38.51 67.58 -15.08
N ILE A 5 -37.58 68.29 -14.42
CA ILE A 5 -36.46 67.88 -13.53
C ILE A 5 -35.41 66.95 -14.19
N THR A 6 -34.17 67.46 -14.22
CA THR A 6 -32.85 66.94 -14.62
C THR A 6 -32.51 65.50 -14.20
N LEU A 7 -31.78 64.74 -15.04
CA LEU A 7 -30.82 63.73 -14.56
C LEU A 7 -29.73 63.33 -15.60
N THR A 8 -28.51 63.76 -15.28
CA THR A 8 -27.18 63.12 -15.37
C THR A 8 -26.84 62.05 -16.42
N ALA A 9 -25.70 62.29 -17.09
CA ALA A 9 -24.97 61.35 -17.93
C ALA A 9 -24.58 60.07 -17.16
N ALA A 10 -24.93 58.90 -17.73
CA ALA A 10 -24.48 57.60 -17.25
C ALA A 10 -23.58 56.95 -18.29
N LEU A 11 -22.32 56.80 -17.88
CA LEU A 11 -21.18 56.23 -18.55
C LEU A 11 -21.45 54.77 -18.95
N SER A 12 -21.22 54.46 -20.23
CA SER A 12 -21.21 53.12 -20.80
C SER A 12 -20.10 52.26 -20.18
N LEU A 13 -20.46 51.35 -19.27
CA LEU A 13 -19.61 50.24 -18.85
C LEU A 13 -20.23 48.92 -19.34
N LEU A 14 -19.80 48.46 -20.51
CA LEU A 14 -19.93 47.05 -20.86
C LEU A 14 -19.03 46.25 -19.91
N ALA A 15 -19.61 45.69 -18.86
CA ALA A 15 -18.98 44.60 -18.14
C ALA A 15 -19.02 43.36 -19.04
N ALA A 16 -18.01 43.20 -19.88
CA ALA A 16 -17.70 41.91 -20.46
C ALA A 16 -17.24 41.02 -19.29
N SER A 17 -18.17 40.26 -18.72
CA SER A 17 -17.85 39.17 -17.82
C SER A 17 -16.99 38.18 -18.61
N SER A 18 -15.66 38.30 -18.49
CA SER A 18 -14.75 37.27 -18.96
C SER A 18 -15.03 36.03 -18.13
N VAL A 19 -15.86 35.14 -18.66
CA VAL A 19 -15.96 33.78 -18.14
C VAL A 19 -14.61 33.16 -18.46
N ALA A 20 -13.69 33.18 -17.49
CA ALA A 20 -12.44 32.48 -17.56
C ALA A 20 -12.76 30.98 -17.61
N ASN A 21 -12.94 30.45 -18.82
CA ASN A 21 -12.94 29.01 -19.04
C ASN A 21 -11.50 28.55 -18.81
N ALA A 22 -11.22 28.13 -17.58
CA ALA A 22 -10.00 27.40 -17.25
C ALA A 22 -10.06 26.04 -17.97
N SER A 23 -9.69 26.01 -19.25
CA SER A 23 -9.24 24.79 -19.92
C SER A 23 -7.90 24.40 -19.31
N THR A 24 -7.98 23.81 -18.12
CA THR A 24 -6.80 23.32 -17.40
C THR A 24 -6.48 21.95 -17.96
N THR A 25 -5.43 21.89 -18.79
CA THR A 25 -4.73 20.64 -19.05
C THR A 25 -4.36 20.04 -17.70
N ARG A 26 -5.01 18.93 -17.33
CA ARG A 26 -4.80 18.29 -16.04
C ARG A 26 -3.63 17.34 -16.17
N HIS A 27 -2.51 17.69 -15.57
CA HIS A 27 -1.35 16.81 -15.46
C HIS A 27 -1.64 15.70 -14.45
N ILE A 28 -1.25 14.47 -14.77
CA ILE A 28 -1.27 13.36 -13.82
C ILE A 28 0.13 13.24 -13.21
N ILE A 29 0.18 13.18 -11.88
CA ILE A 29 1.41 13.02 -11.11
C ILE A 29 1.24 11.74 -10.29
N VAL A 30 2.18 10.80 -10.38
CA VAL A 30 2.18 9.57 -9.58
C VAL A 30 3.38 9.60 -8.65
N ASN A 31 3.16 9.48 -7.34
CA ASN A 31 4.24 9.40 -6.35
C ASN A 31 5.28 10.53 -6.48
N ASP A 32 4.84 11.74 -6.82
CA ASP A 32 5.65 12.95 -7.10
C ASP A 32 6.42 12.94 -8.44
N GLN A 33 6.25 11.91 -9.25
CA GLN A 33 6.76 11.84 -10.62
C GLN A 33 5.67 12.24 -11.61
N SER A 34 5.99 13.14 -12.53
CA SER A 34 5.05 13.50 -13.60
C SER A 34 4.93 12.33 -14.57
N VAL A 35 3.69 11.94 -14.89
CA VAL A 35 3.46 10.97 -15.97
C VAL A 35 3.83 11.67 -17.28
N SER A 36 4.98 11.29 -17.84
CA SER A 36 5.52 11.92 -19.03
C SER A 36 4.50 11.88 -20.17
N SER A 37 4.29 13.04 -20.76
CA SER A 37 3.35 13.35 -21.85
C SER A 37 3.66 12.65 -23.19
N SER A 38 4.50 11.61 -23.21
CA SER A 38 4.82 10.87 -24.45
C SER A 38 3.62 10.12 -25.01
N SER A 39 2.55 9.99 -24.23
CA SER A 39 1.22 9.69 -24.73
C SER A 39 0.46 11.00 -24.90
N ASP A 40 0.26 11.44 -26.15
CA ASP A 40 -0.74 12.46 -26.47
C ASP A 40 -2.12 11.93 -26.04
N PHE A 41 -2.50 12.17 -24.80
CA PHE A 41 -3.85 11.92 -24.32
C PHE A 41 -4.34 13.11 -23.53
N THR A 42 -5.57 13.50 -23.84
CA THR A 42 -6.31 14.46 -23.05
C THR A 42 -7.30 13.67 -22.20
N PRO A 43 -7.28 13.83 -20.86
CA PRO A 43 -8.36 13.32 -20.02
C PRO A 43 -9.70 13.85 -20.51
N ILE A 44 -10.68 12.96 -20.63
CA ILE A 44 -12.07 13.35 -20.91
C ILE A 44 -12.71 13.72 -19.57
N VAL A 45 -13.44 14.82 -19.51
CA VAL A 45 -14.25 15.15 -18.31
C VAL A 45 -15.71 15.06 -18.66
N GLU A 46 -16.39 14.13 -17.99
CA GLU A 46 -17.83 13.93 -18.12
C GLU A 46 -18.45 13.86 -16.74
N ASN A 47 -19.52 14.63 -16.51
CA ASN A 47 -20.23 14.68 -15.23
C ASN A 47 -19.30 14.93 -14.02
N GLY A 48 -18.28 15.78 -14.19
CA GLY A 48 -17.29 16.07 -13.15
C GLY A 48 -16.33 14.92 -12.85
N ARG A 49 -16.27 13.89 -13.70
CA ARG A 49 -15.35 12.75 -13.57
C ARG A 49 -14.28 12.78 -14.65
N ALA A 50 -13.04 12.57 -14.24
CA ALA A 50 -11.91 12.43 -15.16
C ALA A 50 -11.83 10.99 -15.67
N LEU A 51 -11.99 10.84 -16.98
CA LEU A 51 -11.80 9.64 -17.76
C LEU A 51 -10.43 9.69 -18.42
N VAL A 52 -9.67 8.61 -18.29
CA VAL A 52 -8.28 8.50 -18.74
C VAL A 52 -8.07 7.19 -19.49
N PRO A 53 -7.18 7.13 -20.49
CA PRO A 53 -6.82 5.88 -21.13
C PRO A 53 -6.24 4.91 -20.10
N LEU A 54 -6.83 3.72 -20.00
CA LEU A 54 -6.46 2.72 -19.00
C LEU A 54 -4.96 2.41 -18.99
N ARG A 55 -4.36 2.22 -20.18
CA ARG A 55 -2.95 1.87 -20.33
C ARG A 55 -2.01 2.95 -19.77
N VAL A 56 -2.30 4.24 -20.04
CA VAL A 56 -1.44 5.33 -19.58
C VAL A 56 -1.35 5.34 -18.05
N VAL A 57 -2.48 5.22 -17.37
CA VAL A 57 -2.50 5.22 -15.90
C VAL A 57 -1.94 3.92 -15.36
N ALA A 58 -2.23 2.79 -15.99
CA ALA A 58 -1.67 1.51 -15.56
C ALA A 58 -0.14 1.49 -15.64
N ASP A 59 0.44 1.96 -16.75
CA ASP A 59 1.89 2.05 -16.93
C ASP A 59 2.51 2.96 -15.86
N ALA A 60 1.90 4.12 -15.59
CA ALA A 60 2.36 5.02 -14.53
C ALA A 60 2.25 4.44 -13.11
N LEU A 61 1.38 3.46 -12.91
CA LEU A 61 1.18 2.77 -11.64
C LEU A 61 1.88 1.40 -11.60
N ASP A 62 2.77 1.07 -12.54
CA ASP A 62 3.39 -0.26 -12.67
C ASP A 62 2.35 -1.41 -12.65
N ALA A 63 1.23 -1.21 -13.34
CA ALA A 63 0.16 -2.17 -13.47
C ALA A 63 0.08 -2.71 -14.91
N SER A 64 -0.33 -3.97 -15.03
CA SER A 64 -0.49 -4.63 -16.33
C SER A 64 -1.90 -4.44 -16.89
N VAL A 65 -2.03 -4.32 -18.22
CA VAL A 65 -3.32 -4.21 -18.91
C VAL A 65 -3.47 -5.28 -19.98
N ALA A 66 -4.63 -5.93 -20.02
CA ALA A 66 -5.01 -6.84 -21.10
C ALA A 66 -6.39 -6.47 -21.67
N TRP A 67 -6.57 -6.68 -22.98
CA TRP A 67 -7.84 -6.47 -23.68
C TRP A 67 -8.32 -7.79 -24.28
N ASP A 68 -9.58 -8.13 -24.05
CA ASP A 68 -10.30 -9.21 -24.71
C ASP A 68 -11.33 -8.60 -25.66
N ALA A 69 -11.07 -8.75 -26.96
CA ALA A 69 -11.93 -8.24 -28.03
C ALA A 69 -13.28 -8.97 -28.12
N LYS A 70 -13.33 -10.27 -27.79
CA LYS A 70 -14.55 -11.09 -27.87
C LYS A 70 -15.55 -10.67 -26.80
N SER A 71 -15.09 -10.49 -25.56
CA SER A 71 -15.93 -10.04 -24.46
C SER A 71 -16.05 -8.51 -24.36
N ARG A 72 -15.25 -7.77 -25.14
CA ARG A 72 -15.08 -6.31 -25.08
C ARG A 72 -14.72 -5.83 -23.68
N THR A 73 -13.77 -6.53 -23.05
CA THR A 73 -13.32 -6.23 -21.69
C THR A 73 -11.86 -5.82 -21.64
N ALA A 74 -11.58 -4.82 -20.82
CA ALA A 74 -10.23 -4.42 -20.47
C ALA A 74 -9.97 -4.80 -19.01
N SER A 75 -8.88 -5.50 -18.74
CA SER A 75 -8.46 -5.82 -17.37
C SER A 75 -7.20 -5.05 -17.02
N VAL A 76 -7.13 -4.57 -15.78
CA VAL A 76 -5.93 -4.03 -15.16
C VAL A 76 -5.59 -4.85 -13.93
N ARG A 77 -4.31 -5.17 -13.75
CA ARG A 77 -3.83 -5.96 -12.60
C ARG A 77 -2.56 -5.37 -12.03
N LYS A 78 -2.53 -5.26 -10.70
CA LYS A 78 -1.31 -5.00 -9.93
C LYS A 78 -1.31 -5.92 -8.72
N TRP A 79 -0.26 -6.72 -8.58
CA TRP A 79 -0.19 -7.76 -7.55
C TRP A 79 -1.41 -8.70 -7.63
N SER A 80 -2.10 -8.97 -6.52
CA SER A 80 -3.34 -9.74 -6.48
C SER A 80 -4.61 -8.94 -6.77
N ASP A 81 -4.50 -7.60 -6.88
CA ASP A 81 -5.64 -6.75 -7.15
C ASP A 81 -5.90 -6.71 -8.67
N SER A 82 -7.17 -6.87 -9.06
CA SER A 82 -7.56 -6.79 -10.47
C SER A 82 -8.90 -6.12 -10.66
N ILE A 83 -9.05 -5.42 -11.78
CA ILE A 83 -10.32 -4.88 -12.24
C ILE A 83 -10.55 -5.20 -13.70
N VAL A 84 -11.77 -5.62 -14.02
CA VAL A 84 -12.26 -5.87 -15.36
C VAL A 84 -13.36 -4.86 -15.70
N PHE A 85 -13.10 -4.04 -16.70
CA PHE A 85 -13.99 -3.06 -17.27
C PHE A 85 -14.62 -3.60 -18.55
N LYS A 86 -15.94 -3.56 -18.67
CA LYS A 86 -16.65 -3.89 -19.91
C LYS A 86 -17.02 -2.61 -20.65
N ALA A 87 -16.73 -2.53 -21.95
CA ALA A 87 -17.09 -1.38 -22.77
C ALA A 87 -18.60 -1.05 -22.70
N GLY A 88 -18.94 0.22 -22.48
CA GLY A 88 -20.31 0.71 -22.30
C GLY A 88 -20.95 0.37 -20.96
N SER A 89 -20.24 -0.27 -20.04
CA SER A 89 -20.75 -0.60 -18.71
C SER A 89 -20.52 0.54 -17.72
N LYS A 90 -21.45 0.70 -16.76
CA LYS A 90 -21.30 1.52 -15.54
C LYS A 90 -20.95 0.67 -14.31
N THR A 91 -20.57 -0.58 -14.52
CA THR A 91 -20.05 -1.46 -13.49
C THR A 91 -18.76 -2.12 -13.95
N ALA A 92 -17.93 -2.50 -13.00
CA ALA A 92 -16.74 -3.31 -13.21
C ALA A 92 -16.72 -4.49 -12.25
N THR A 93 -15.92 -5.50 -12.58
CA THR A 93 -15.67 -6.65 -11.69
C THR A 93 -14.29 -6.48 -11.08
N ALA A 94 -14.20 -6.45 -9.75
CA ALA A 94 -12.96 -6.25 -9.01
C ALA A 94 -12.62 -7.44 -8.13
N VAL A 95 -11.35 -7.79 -8.01
CA VAL A 95 -10.81 -8.70 -7.00
C VAL A 95 -9.81 -7.91 -6.18
N TYR A 96 -9.96 -7.94 -4.86
CA TYR A 96 -9.09 -7.24 -3.91
C TYR A 96 -8.45 -8.27 -2.99
N GLY A 97 -7.20 -8.64 -3.24
CA GLY A 97 -6.58 -9.77 -2.55
C GLY A 97 -6.41 -9.57 -1.04
N ASN A 98 -6.48 -8.33 -0.56
CA ASN A 98 -6.47 -7.99 0.86
C ASN A 98 -7.86 -8.01 1.53
N VAL A 99 -8.95 -8.16 0.76
CA VAL A 99 -10.33 -8.17 1.27
C VAL A 99 -10.99 -9.52 1.04
N SER A 100 -11.03 -9.98 -0.21
CA SER A 100 -11.65 -11.25 -0.58
C SER A 100 -11.07 -11.76 -1.91
N PRO A 101 -10.81 -13.08 -2.03
CA PRO A 101 -10.47 -13.68 -3.33
C PRO A 101 -11.65 -13.64 -4.32
N ASP A 102 -12.87 -13.44 -3.84
CA ASP A 102 -14.07 -13.51 -4.66
C ASP A 102 -14.32 -12.21 -5.44
N PRO A 103 -14.62 -12.31 -6.76
CA PRO A 103 -14.95 -11.15 -7.57
C PRO A 103 -16.16 -10.37 -7.03
N GLN A 104 -16.01 -9.07 -6.89
CA GLN A 104 -17.03 -8.13 -6.47
C GLN A 104 -17.49 -7.27 -7.65
N THR A 105 -18.78 -7.00 -7.75
CA THR A 105 -19.28 -5.99 -8.70
C THR A 105 -19.18 -4.61 -8.06
N VAL A 106 -18.49 -3.69 -8.72
CA VAL A 106 -18.33 -2.30 -8.27
C VAL A 106 -19.00 -1.33 -9.24
N ALA A 107 -19.67 -0.32 -8.70
CA ALA A 107 -20.29 0.74 -9.50
C ALA A 107 -19.23 1.72 -10.00
N LEU A 108 -19.41 2.22 -11.22
CA LEU A 108 -18.60 3.26 -11.83
C LEU A 108 -19.39 4.57 -11.85
N ASP A 109 -18.72 5.67 -11.55
CA ASP A 109 -19.33 7.00 -11.62
C ASP A 109 -19.67 7.45 -13.05
N THR A 110 -19.06 6.82 -14.06
CA THR A 110 -19.36 7.02 -15.48
C THR A 110 -19.09 5.72 -16.24
N GLU A 111 -19.58 5.63 -17.47
CA GLU A 111 -19.41 4.45 -18.30
C GLU A 111 -17.98 4.30 -18.83
N VAL A 112 -17.62 3.06 -19.18
CA VAL A 112 -16.37 2.74 -19.84
C VAL A 112 -16.49 3.08 -21.33
N ILE A 113 -15.69 4.03 -21.80
CA ILE A 113 -15.76 4.52 -23.18
C ILE A 113 -14.64 3.90 -24.01
N VAL A 114 -14.96 3.46 -25.22
CA VAL A 114 -13.95 3.09 -26.23
C VAL A 114 -13.93 4.16 -27.30
N ARG A 115 -12.81 4.86 -27.46
CA ARG A 115 -12.66 5.96 -28.41
C ARG A 115 -11.26 5.96 -29.01
N ARG A 116 -11.16 5.98 -30.35
CA ARG A 116 -9.89 5.98 -31.09
C ARG A 116 -8.94 4.89 -30.58
N ASP A 117 -9.45 3.66 -30.51
CA ASP A 117 -8.72 2.46 -30.05
C ASP A 117 -8.17 2.52 -28.62
N ARG A 118 -8.73 3.40 -27.79
CA ARG A 118 -8.39 3.52 -26.37
C ARG A 118 -9.61 3.27 -25.51
N VAL A 119 -9.40 2.50 -24.44
CA VAL A 119 -10.39 2.29 -23.38
C VAL A 119 -10.18 3.37 -22.32
N TYR A 120 -11.18 4.23 -22.16
CA TYR A 120 -11.25 5.27 -21.15
C TYR A 120 -12.07 4.78 -19.97
N VAL A 121 -11.51 4.93 -18.77
CA VAL A 121 -12.15 4.52 -17.51
C VAL A 121 -12.03 5.63 -16.47
N PRO A 122 -12.88 5.63 -15.41
CA PRO A 122 -12.79 6.61 -14.35
C PRO A 122 -11.44 6.49 -13.63
N LEU A 123 -10.64 7.57 -13.63
CA LEU A 123 -9.31 7.57 -13.02
C LEU A 123 -9.34 7.16 -11.55
N ARG A 124 -10.30 7.69 -10.80
CA ARG A 124 -10.47 7.37 -9.37
C ARG A 124 -10.70 5.89 -9.14
N MET A 125 -11.43 5.21 -10.04
CA MET A 125 -11.67 3.78 -9.91
C MET A 125 -10.36 3.01 -10.01
N ILE A 126 -9.53 3.25 -11.03
CA ILE A 126 -8.23 2.57 -11.14
C ILE A 126 -7.38 2.85 -9.88
N ALA A 127 -7.24 4.12 -9.50
CA ALA A 127 -6.37 4.52 -8.41
C ALA A 127 -6.78 3.87 -7.08
N HIS A 128 -8.05 4.02 -6.66
CA HIS A 128 -8.53 3.45 -5.40
C HIS A 128 -8.38 1.93 -5.37
N SER A 129 -8.70 1.28 -6.48
CA SER A 129 -8.69 -0.18 -6.54
C SER A 129 -7.29 -0.77 -6.50
N LEU A 130 -6.28 -0.03 -6.94
CA LEU A 130 -4.87 -0.38 -6.78
C LEU A 130 -4.25 0.20 -5.50
N GLY A 131 -5.06 0.81 -4.63
CA GLY A 131 -4.65 1.32 -3.32
C GLY A 131 -4.03 2.72 -3.30
N TYR A 132 -4.11 3.45 -4.40
CA TYR A 132 -3.63 4.84 -4.50
C TYR A 132 -4.69 5.82 -4.04
N LEU A 133 -4.25 6.84 -3.31
CA LEU A 133 -5.02 8.03 -2.96
C LEU A 133 -5.06 8.98 -4.16
N VAL A 134 -6.18 9.67 -4.33
CA VAL A 134 -6.37 10.67 -5.40
C VAL A 134 -6.61 12.05 -4.78
N ASP A 135 -5.77 13.01 -5.14
CA ASP A 135 -5.89 14.40 -4.72
C ASP A 135 -5.90 15.34 -5.94
N LEU A 136 -6.59 16.48 -5.82
CA LEU A 136 -6.65 17.51 -6.85
C LEU A 136 -5.95 18.78 -6.32
N ARG A 137 -4.88 19.19 -6.99
CA ARG A 137 -4.17 20.43 -6.63
C ARG A 137 -4.90 21.66 -7.17
N GLY A 138 -4.67 22.81 -6.54
CA GLY A 138 -5.27 24.09 -6.94
C GLY A 138 -4.93 24.54 -8.37
N ASN A 139 -3.86 23.99 -8.97
CA ASN A 139 -3.49 24.22 -10.37
C ASN A 139 -4.16 23.23 -11.37
N GLY A 140 -5.08 22.37 -10.90
CA GLY A 140 -5.79 21.38 -11.70
C GLY A 140 -5.03 20.05 -11.92
N SER A 141 -3.84 19.88 -11.35
CA SER A 141 -3.10 18.61 -11.44
C SER A 141 -3.76 17.53 -10.59
N ILE A 142 -3.85 16.32 -11.13
CA ILE A 142 -4.36 15.14 -10.42
C ILE A 142 -3.17 14.36 -9.88
N LEU A 143 -3.14 14.18 -8.56
CA LEU A 143 -2.09 13.50 -7.85
C LEU A 143 -2.57 12.10 -7.44
N LEU A 144 -1.84 11.07 -7.85
CA LEU A 144 -2.00 9.69 -7.41
C LEU A 144 -0.85 9.37 -6.46
N GLN A 145 -1.16 9.03 -5.23
CA GLN A 145 -0.14 8.76 -4.21
C GLN A 145 -0.34 7.40 -3.58
N SER A 146 0.76 6.68 -3.39
CA SER A 146 0.79 5.56 -2.46
C SER A 146 0.39 6.02 -1.04
N PRO A 147 -0.11 5.13 -0.18
CA PRO A 147 -0.47 5.46 1.20
C PRO A 147 0.69 6.05 2.04
N LEU A 148 1.94 5.84 1.62
CA LEU A 148 3.11 6.42 2.27
C LEU A 148 3.30 7.88 1.86
N SER A 149 3.36 8.76 2.86
CA SER A 149 3.68 10.18 2.64
C SER A 149 5.11 10.36 2.12
N ARG A 150 5.45 11.57 1.65
CA ARG A 150 6.82 11.88 1.23
C ARG A 150 7.83 11.67 2.38
N SER A 151 7.50 12.12 3.59
CA SER A 151 8.35 11.94 4.77
C SER A 151 8.48 10.47 5.18
N ASP A 152 7.42 9.67 5.03
CA ASP A 152 7.49 8.23 5.31
C ASP A 152 8.44 7.55 4.31
N ARG A 153 8.35 7.89 3.03
CA ARG A 153 9.26 7.38 1.99
C ARG A 153 10.71 7.79 2.24
N GLU A 154 10.95 9.03 2.67
CA GLU A 154 12.29 9.51 3.03
C GLU A 154 12.87 8.80 4.27
N LEU A 155 12.06 8.61 5.31
CA LEU A 155 12.42 7.80 6.48
C LEU A 155 12.81 6.38 6.08
N LEU A 156 12.00 5.76 5.21
CA LEU A 156 12.23 4.42 4.68
C LEU A 156 13.35 4.35 3.63
N ALA A 157 13.84 5.47 3.10
CA ALA A 157 14.96 5.48 2.17
C ALA A 157 16.31 5.72 2.86
N THR A 158 16.36 6.70 3.77
CA THR A 158 17.63 7.22 4.31
C THR A 158 17.60 7.50 5.81
N GLY A 159 16.45 7.37 6.46
CA GLY A 159 16.33 7.61 7.90
C GLY A 159 17.08 6.59 8.77
N LYS A 160 17.13 6.86 10.07
CA LYS A 160 17.76 5.97 11.05
C LYS A 160 17.05 4.61 11.07
N LEU A 161 17.83 3.52 11.15
CA LEU A 161 17.32 2.15 11.08
C LEU A 161 16.25 1.84 12.14
N SER A 162 16.47 2.28 13.39
CA SER A 162 15.51 2.11 14.49
C SER A 162 14.16 2.76 14.19
N ASP A 163 14.19 3.92 13.54
CA ASP A 163 13.01 4.74 13.29
C ASP A 163 12.24 4.18 12.09
N ALA A 164 12.96 3.70 11.07
CA ALA A 164 12.38 2.95 9.96
C ALA A 164 11.69 1.66 10.45
N ARG A 165 12.34 0.87 11.31
CA ARG A 165 11.72 -0.33 11.92
C ARG A 165 10.53 0.02 12.80
N MET A 166 10.57 1.15 13.52
CA MET A 166 9.42 1.62 14.29
C MET A 166 8.24 1.96 13.37
N PHE A 167 8.51 2.66 12.27
CA PHE A 167 7.52 2.95 11.25
C PHE A 167 6.92 1.65 10.69
N VAL A 168 7.75 0.69 10.30
CA VAL A 168 7.30 -0.59 9.73
C VAL A 168 6.39 -1.33 10.70
N LYS A 169 6.78 -1.40 11.98
CA LYS A 169 6.02 -2.09 13.02
C LYS A 169 4.63 -1.47 13.26
N THR A 170 4.50 -0.16 13.06
CA THR A 170 3.27 0.59 13.38
C THR A 170 2.38 0.83 12.16
N LYS A 171 2.97 1.03 10.98
CA LYS A 171 2.30 1.42 9.74
C LYS A 171 2.60 0.50 8.56
N GLY A 172 3.73 -0.20 8.55
CA GLY A 172 4.14 -1.02 7.40
C GLY A 172 3.24 -2.23 7.13
N VAL A 173 2.64 -2.79 8.18
CA VAL A 173 1.64 -3.87 8.06
C VAL A 173 0.27 -3.32 7.63
N MET A 174 -0.02 -2.05 7.94
CA MET A 174 -1.28 -1.41 7.61
C MET A 174 -1.37 -1.18 6.10
N ASN A 175 -2.52 -1.50 5.51
CA ASN A 175 -2.77 -1.36 4.07
C ASN A 175 -1.79 -2.16 3.17
N ALA A 176 -1.10 -3.17 3.73
CA ALA A 176 -0.24 -4.04 2.95
C ALA A 176 -1.04 -4.75 1.85
N ARG A 177 -0.39 -4.93 0.71
CA ARG A 177 -0.98 -5.55 -0.49
C ARG A 177 -0.46 -6.96 -0.63
N TYR A 178 -1.23 -7.86 -1.23
CA TYR A 178 -0.76 -9.21 -1.48
C TYR A 178 -0.23 -9.33 -2.90
N ALA A 179 0.99 -9.86 -3.08
CA ALA A 179 1.55 -10.13 -4.41
C ALA A 179 0.72 -11.16 -5.18
N ASN A 180 0.17 -12.14 -4.46
CA ASN A 180 -0.67 -13.23 -4.97
C ASN A 180 -1.90 -13.35 -4.08
N ILE A 181 -3.03 -13.79 -4.63
CA ILE A 181 -4.25 -14.01 -3.85
C ILE A 181 -3.90 -14.92 -2.65
N PRO A 182 -4.11 -14.46 -1.40
CA PRO A 182 -3.71 -15.24 -0.25
C PRO A 182 -4.60 -16.47 -0.10
N THR A 183 -4.02 -17.55 0.40
CA THR A 183 -4.82 -18.67 0.90
C THR A 183 -5.56 -18.21 2.15
N MET A 184 -6.89 -18.28 2.13
CA MET A 184 -7.74 -18.02 3.30
C MET A 184 -7.65 -19.21 4.25
N TYR A 185 -7.29 -18.95 5.50
CA TYR A 185 -7.25 -19.96 6.54
C TYR A 185 -8.43 -19.73 7.46
N PRO A 186 -9.34 -20.71 7.64
CA PRO A 186 -10.28 -20.63 8.75
C PRO A 186 -9.44 -20.56 10.03
N SER A 187 -9.65 -19.53 10.86
CA SER A 187 -8.92 -19.45 12.12
C SER A 187 -9.24 -20.72 12.91
N GLU A 188 -8.23 -21.52 13.26
CA GLU A 188 -8.43 -22.74 14.05
C GLU A 188 -8.70 -22.42 15.53
N GLY A 189 -9.30 -21.27 15.82
CA GLY A 189 -9.68 -20.85 17.17
C GLY A 189 -8.52 -20.53 18.11
N ARG A 190 -7.29 -20.38 17.61
CA ARG A 190 -6.14 -19.95 18.43
C ARG A 190 -5.90 -18.47 18.28
N GLU A 191 -6.08 -17.73 19.37
CA GLU A 191 -5.69 -16.33 19.46
C GLU A 191 -4.15 -16.26 19.49
N GLY A 192 -3.55 -15.70 18.45
CA GLY A 192 -2.12 -15.35 18.45
C GLY A 192 -1.89 -14.20 19.42
N PHE A 193 -1.48 -14.51 20.65
CA PHE A 193 -1.18 -13.50 21.67
C PHE A 193 0.18 -12.85 21.50
N ALA A 194 0.94 -13.22 20.45
CA ALA A 194 2.26 -12.67 20.15
C ALA A 194 2.41 -12.38 18.65
N ALA A 195 3.12 -11.30 18.34
CA ALA A 195 3.56 -10.93 17.01
C ALA A 195 5.06 -10.64 17.05
N THR A 196 5.81 -11.39 16.24
CA THR A 196 7.26 -11.27 16.13
C THR A 196 7.63 -10.74 14.76
N PHE A 197 8.26 -9.57 14.74
CA PHE A 197 8.90 -9.01 13.55
C PHE A 197 10.33 -9.54 13.46
N LEU A 198 10.73 -10.00 12.28
CA LEU A 198 12.08 -10.47 11.97
C LEU A 198 12.63 -9.65 10.81
N PHE A 199 13.59 -8.79 11.12
CA PHE A 199 14.27 -7.96 10.15
C PHE A 199 15.63 -8.57 9.83
N PRO A 200 15.99 -8.81 8.57
CA PRO A 200 17.39 -9.08 8.22
C PRO A 200 18.29 -7.97 8.79
N ALA A 201 19.48 -8.35 9.26
CA ALA A 201 20.39 -7.39 9.88
C ALA A 201 20.73 -6.24 8.93
N GLY A 202 20.51 -5.00 9.39
CA GLY A 202 20.66 -3.77 8.62
C GLY A 202 19.45 -3.39 7.76
N GLU A 203 18.38 -4.20 7.73
CA GLU A 203 17.17 -3.96 6.94
C GLU A 203 15.94 -3.59 7.80
N ALA A 204 15.00 -2.86 7.20
CA ALA A 204 13.70 -2.44 7.71
C ALA A 204 12.57 -2.66 6.68
N ASN A 205 12.84 -2.40 5.40
CA ASN A 205 11.93 -2.41 4.26
C ASN A 205 11.56 -3.82 3.77
N ARG A 206 12.26 -4.85 4.26
CA ARG A 206 11.90 -6.26 4.07
C ARG A 206 11.95 -6.97 5.41
N PHE A 207 10.91 -7.72 5.75
CA PHE A 207 10.81 -8.38 7.06
C PHE A 207 9.83 -9.53 7.02
N PHE A 208 10.02 -10.49 7.92
CA PHE A 208 8.96 -11.44 8.26
C PHE A 208 8.13 -10.93 9.43
N LEU A 209 6.84 -11.21 9.40
CA LEU A 209 5.95 -11.13 10.54
C LEU A 209 5.44 -12.54 10.83
N VAL A 210 5.76 -13.04 12.02
CA VAL A 210 5.24 -14.29 12.57
C VAL A 210 4.21 -13.92 13.62
N ALA A 211 2.95 -14.31 13.42
CA ALA A 211 1.87 -14.02 14.35
C ALA A 211 0.82 -15.13 14.29
N GLY A 212 0.59 -15.77 15.44
CA GLY A 212 -0.33 -16.89 15.55
C GLY A 212 0.10 -18.04 14.64
N ASP A 213 -0.84 -18.56 13.86
CA ASP A 213 -0.61 -19.66 12.93
C ASP A 213 0.00 -19.22 11.59
N THR A 214 0.45 -17.97 11.44
CA THR A 214 0.95 -17.48 10.15
C THR A 214 2.34 -16.85 10.21
N ALA A 215 3.11 -17.08 9.15
CA ALA A 215 4.28 -16.30 8.80
C ALA A 215 4.04 -15.61 7.45
N ALA A 216 4.39 -14.33 7.34
CA ALA A 216 4.31 -13.56 6.11
C ALA A 216 5.58 -12.74 5.90
N PHE A 217 6.05 -12.68 4.66
CA PHE A 217 7.19 -11.87 4.24
C PHE A 217 6.70 -10.62 3.51
N TYR A 218 7.09 -9.46 4.01
CA TYR A 218 6.73 -8.15 3.51
C TYR A 218 7.92 -7.51 2.82
N GLU A 219 7.67 -6.82 1.72
CA GLU A 219 8.66 -6.06 0.98
C GLU A 219 8.09 -4.71 0.54
N LEU A 220 8.84 -3.63 0.75
CA LEU A 220 8.50 -2.31 0.22
C LEU A 220 8.69 -2.27 -1.31
N LYS A 221 7.62 -2.02 -2.07
CA LYS A 221 7.59 -1.93 -3.53
C LYS A 221 6.68 -0.78 -3.98
N GLY A 222 7.22 0.19 -4.72
CA GLY A 222 6.44 1.29 -5.33
C GLY A 222 5.65 2.16 -4.33
N GLY A 223 6.12 2.28 -3.09
CA GLY A 223 5.43 2.99 -2.01
C GLY A 223 4.41 2.15 -1.22
N PHE A 224 4.44 0.82 -1.37
CA PHE A 224 3.55 -0.10 -0.64
C PHE A 224 4.36 -1.21 0.01
N PHE A 225 3.97 -1.64 1.19
CA PHE A 225 4.41 -2.95 1.67
C PHE A 225 3.58 -4.03 1.00
N VAL A 226 4.26 -5.00 0.41
CA VAL A 226 3.67 -6.09 -0.34
C VAL A 226 4.05 -7.41 0.31
N ILE A 227 3.05 -8.21 0.67
CA ILE A 227 3.21 -9.57 1.16
C ILE A 227 3.50 -10.47 -0.05
N THR A 228 4.77 -10.87 -0.19
CA THR A 228 5.22 -11.65 -1.36
C THR A 228 5.33 -13.14 -1.07
N TRP A 229 5.36 -13.50 0.21
CA TRP A 229 5.27 -14.88 0.66
C TRP A 229 4.44 -14.95 1.94
N ARG A 230 3.65 -16.01 2.09
CA ARG A 230 2.90 -16.32 3.33
C ARG A 230 2.73 -17.82 3.46
N ALA A 231 2.79 -18.34 4.68
CA ALA A 231 2.53 -19.75 4.97
C ALA A 231 1.87 -19.94 6.34
N LEU A 232 1.30 -21.13 6.56
CA LEU A 232 0.85 -21.58 7.87
C LEU A 232 1.98 -22.18 8.67
N ILE A 233 2.03 -21.88 9.96
CA ILE A 233 2.85 -22.55 10.96
C ILE A 233 1.96 -23.57 11.67
N PRO A 234 2.31 -24.87 11.68
CA PRO A 234 1.53 -25.90 12.36
C PRO A 234 1.69 -25.73 13.88
N LEU A 235 0.70 -25.09 14.51
CA LEU A 235 0.73 -24.82 15.94
C LEU A 235 0.62 -26.12 16.76
N GLY A 236 1.63 -26.37 17.59
CA GLY A 236 1.70 -27.52 18.52
C GLY A 236 2.13 -27.06 19.91
N ASN A 237 2.96 -27.86 20.59
CA ASN A 237 3.57 -27.48 21.87
C ASN A 237 4.88 -26.68 21.70
N LYS A 238 5.30 -26.41 20.46
CA LYS A 238 6.52 -25.68 20.15
C LYS A 238 6.21 -24.20 19.89
N ASP A 239 7.16 -23.36 20.29
CA ASP A 239 7.13 -21.91 20.04
C ASP A 239 7.06 -21.59 18.52
N GLU A 240 6.22 -20.61 18.17
CA GLU A 240 5.92 -20.21 16.78
C GLU A 240 7.17 -19.73 16.04
N LEU A 241 8.00 -18.93 16.70
CA LEU A 241 9.25 -18.44 16.13
C LEU A 241 10.19 -19.61 15.87
N ARG A 242 10.30 -20.57 16.81
CA ARG A 242 11.13 -21.75 16.61
C ARG A 242 10.67 -22.61 15.43
N LEU A 243 9.36 -22.84 15.29
CA LEU A 243 8.80 -23.57 14.15
C LEU A 243 9.09 -22.86 12.82
N PHE A 244 8.95 -21.54 12.79
CA PHE A 244 9.30 -20.74 11.62
C PHE A 244 10.79 -20.86 11.26
N MET A 245 11.68 -20.76 12.25
CA MET A 245 13.13 -20.89 12.05
C MET A 245 13.53 -22.27 11.54
N ASP A 246 12.85 -23.32 12.00
CA ASP A 246 13.03 -24.70 11.52
C ASP A 246 12.35 -24.95 10.15
N ARG A 247 11.76 -23.90 9.54
CA ARG A 247 11.02 -23.94 8.26
C ARG A 247 9.87 -24.95 8.24
N MET A 248 9.27 -25.17 9.41
CA MET A 248 8.10 -26.00 9.55
C MET A 248 6.88 -25.16 9.17
N PHE A 249 6.57 -25.08 7.88
CA PHE A 249 5.39 -24.38 7.38
C PHE A 249 4.69 -25.14 6.26
N THR A 250 3.39 -24.91 6.12
CA THR A 250 2.53 -25.55 5.13
C THR A 250 1.70 -24.51 4.36
N LYS A 251 1.05 -24.94 3.26
CA LYS A 251 0.16 -24.10 2.45
C LYS A 251 0.78 -22.76 1.99
N ALA A 252 2.08 -22.77 1.69
CA ALA A 252 2.78 -21.56 1.28
C ALA A 252 2.21 -20.97 -0.02
N THR A 253 1.98 -19.66 0.00
CA THR A 253 1.64 -18.84 -1.17
C THR A 253 2.82 -17.92 -1.47
N GLY A 254 3.25 -17.85 -2.73
CA GLY A 254 4.44 -17.10 -3.15
C GLY A 254 5.75 -17.87 -2.95
N LYS A 255 6.88 -17.22 -3.21
CA LYS A 255 8.22 -17.83 -3.13
C LYS A 255 8.94 -17.35 -1.88
N TYR A 256 9.39 -18.29 -1.03
CA TYR A 256 10.20 -17.95 0.14
C TYR A 256 11.49 -17.22 -0.28
N PRO A 257 11.91 -16.14 0.40
CA PRO A 257 13.08 -15.36 0.02
C PRO A 257 14.37 -16.13 0.29
N ALA A 258 14.89 -16.81 -0.74
CA ALA A 258 16.06 -17.67 -0.64
C ALA A 258 17.36 -16.91 -0.27
N ASP A 259 17.44 -15.61 -0.58
CA ASP A 259 18.55 -14.72 -0.23
C ASP A 259 18.67 -14.47 1.28
N LEU A 260 17.60 -14.76 2.04
CA LEU A 260 17.56 -14.59 3.50
C LEU A 260 17.94 -15.85 4.28
N VAL A 261 18.19 -16.96 3.59
CA VAL A 261 18.63 -18.21 4.22
C VAL A 261 20.01 -18.01 4.86
N GLY A 262 20.13 -18.32 6.16
CA GLY A 262 21.38 -18.19 6.90
C GLY A 262 21.78 -16.75 7.19
N LYS A 263 20.87 -15.77 7.02
CA LYS A 263 21.10 -14.40 7.45
C LYS A 263 20.87 -14.25 8.96
N ILE A 264 21.54 -13.25 9.53
CA ILE A 264 21.28 -12.78 10.88
C ILE A 264 20.01 -11.94 10.85
N PHE A 265 19.15 -12.10 11.85
CA PHE A 265 17.96 -11.29 12.02
C PHE A 265 18.00 -10.51 13.32
N PHE A 266 17.51 -9.28 13.29
CA PHE A 266 17.02 -8.59 14.47
C PHE A 266 15.54 -8.97 14.67
N TYR A 267 15.16 -9.39 15.87
CA TYR A 267 13.77 -9.68 16.20
C TYR A 267 13.19 -8.70 17.21
N PHE A 268 11.90 -8.46 17.08
CA PHE A 268 11.11 -7.74 18.07
C PHE A 268 9.75 -8.40 18.24
N THR A 269 9.47 -8.87 19.45
CA THR A 269 8.23 -9.56 19.80
C THR A 269 7.38 -8.68 20.70
N ASN A 270 6.11 -8.52 20.32
CA ASN A 270 5.06 -7.98 21.17
C ASN A 270 4.10 -9.10 21.52
N SER A 271 3.82 -9.30 22.80
CA SER A 271 2.77 -10.18 23.27
C SER A 271 1.86 -9.47 24.27
N SER A 272 0.56 -9.70 24.15
CA SER A 272 -0.44 -9.17 25.08
C SER A 272 -1.51 -10.23 25.32
N ILE A 273 -1.75 -10.54 26.59
CA ILE A 273 -2.82 -11.44 27.02
C ILE A 273 -3.47 -10.86 28.28
N VAL A 274 -4.75 -10.50 28.17
CA VAL A 274 -5.53 -9.88 29.26
C VAL A 274 -4.81 -8.62 29.79
N THR A 275 -4.19 -8.68 30.98
CA THR A 275 -3.43 -7.58 31.59
C THR A 275 -1.91 -7.75 31.48
N SER A 276 -1.44 -8.86 30.89
CA SER A 276 -0.02 -9.15 30.73
C SER A 276 0.48 -8.64 29.38
N GLU A 277 1.40 -7.69 29.40
CA GLU A 277 2.10 -7.19 28.20
C GLU A 277 3.58 -7.54 28.26
N ARG A 278 4.10 -8.16 27.21
CA ARG A 278 5.51 -8.51 27.10
C ARG A 278 6.08 -7.97 25.79
N ARG A 279 7.22 -7.30 25.87
CA ARG A 279 8.03 -6.86 24.74
C ARG A 279 9.42 -7.43 24.87
N GLU A 280 9.94 -7.98 23.79
CA GLU A 280 11.28 -8.55 23.75
C GLU A 280 11.98 -8.16 22.45
N ALA A 281 13.28 -7.87 22.54
CA ALA A 281 14.13 -7.54 21.41
C ALA A 281 15.41 -8.37 21.47
N GLY A 282 15.93 -8.76 20.31
CA GLY A 282 17.19 -9.49 20.26
C GLY A 282 17.68 -9.77 18.85
N GLN A 283 18.63 -10.70 18.76
CA GLN A 283 19.19 -11.16 17.51
C GLN A 283 19.03 -12.68 17.37
N ILE A 284 18.89 -13.13 16.13
CA ILE A 284 18.92 -14.53 15.75
C ILE A 284 20.11 -14.70 14.82
N ALA A 285 21.09 -15.49 15.25
CA ALA A 285 22.27 -15.81 14.46
C ALA A 285 21.93 -16.79 13.31
N ALA A 286 22.87 -16.96 12.38
CA ALA A 286 22.69 -17.79 11.19
C ALA A 286 22.40 -19.27 11.50
N ASP A 287 22.89 -19.76 12.65
CA ASP A 287 22.66 -21.11 13.17
C ASP A 287 21.33 -21.25 13.94
N GLY A 288 20.56 -20.15 14.08
CA GLY A 288 19.33 -20.09 14.83
C GLY A 288 19.50 -19.77 16.31
N THR A 289 20.72 -19.52 16.79
CA THR A 289 20.96 -19.12 18.18
C THR A 289 20.30 -17.77 18.46
N ILE A 290 19.45 -17.71 19.49
CA ILE A 290 18.73 -16.49 19.89
C ILE A 290 19.50 -15.81 21.03
N THR A 291 19.84 -14.53 20.83
CA THR A 291 20.43 -13.66 21.85
C THR A 291 19.45 -12.56 22.22
N ARG A 292 18.93 -12.59 23.45
CA ARG A 292 18.03 -11.57 23.98
C ARG A 292 18.82 -10.31 24.34
N LEU A 293 18.46 -9.18 23.75
CA LEU A 293 19.08 -7.87 24.00
C LEU A 293 18.30 -7.03 25.01
N GLY A 294 16.98 -7.24 25.11
CA GLY A 294 16.18 -6.57 26.12
C GLY A 294 14.76 -7.12 26.23
N ILE A 295 14.15 -6.83 27.36
CA ILE A 295 12.81 -7.27 27.71
C ILE A 295 12.11 -6.24 28.60
N LYS A 296 10.80 -6.11 28.42
CA LYS A 296 9.90 -5.53 29.40
C LYS A 296 8.64 -6.37 29.49
N TRP A 297 8.32 -6.85 30.67
CA TRP A 297 7.11 -7.60 30.96
C TRP A 297 6.37 -6.94 32.12
N THR A 298 5.09 -6.63 31.89
CA THR A 298 4.18 -6.03 32.88
C THR A 298 2.93 -6.87 33.03
N ILE A 299 2.36 -6.88 34.24
CA ILE A 299 1.02 -7.43 34.51
C ILE A 299 0.21 -6.32 35.21
N GLY A 300 -0.81 -5.80 34.52
CA GLY A 300 -1.45 -4.55 34.93
C GLY A 300 -0.42 -3.42 34.93
N GLU A 301 -0.30 -2.70 36.05
CA GLU A 301 0.68 -1.62 36.22
C GLU A 301 2.04 -2.12 36.74
N GLU A 302 2.15 -3.39 37.15
CA GLU A 302 3.36 -3.92 37.79
C GLU A 302 4.39 -4.41 36.77
N VAL A 303 5.64 -3.98 36.90
CA VAL A 303 6.77 -4.47 36.10
C VAL A 303 7.31 -5.77 36.70
N LYS A 304 7.15 -6.89 35.99
CA LYS A 304 7.63 -8.22 36.40
C LYS A 304 9.07 -8.48 35.98
N GLU A 305 9.47 -8.01 34.81
CA GLU A 305 10.85 -8.10 34.31
C GLU A 305 11.15 -6.88 33.45
N GLN A 306 12.31 -6.25 33.66
CA GLN A 306 12.82 -5.22 32.77
C GLN A 306 14.34 -5.26 32.76
N SER A 307 14.93 -5.49 31.60
CA SER A 307 16.39 -5.48 31.42
C SER A 307 16.79 -5.18 29.99
N GLY A 308 18.03 -4.74 29.80
CA GLY A 308 18.63 -4.51 28.49
C GLY A 308 17.96 -3.40 27.68
N SER A 309 18.01 -3.51 26.35
CA SER A 309 17.52 -2.51 25.41
C SER A 309 16.39 -3.06 24.53
N LEU A 310 15.29 -2.30 24.45
CA LEU A 310 14.20 -2.53 23.49
C LEU A 310 14.32 -1.60 22.26
N ALA A 311 15.49 -1.02 22.01
CA ALA A 311 15.74 -0.30 20.77
C ALA A 311 15.55 -1.25 19.59
N LEU A 312 14.93 -0.75 18.51
CA LEU A 312 14.68 -1.54 17.29
C LEU A 312 15.93 -1.71 16.42
N VAL A 313 17.10 -1.80 17.04
CA VAL A 313 18.40 -1.91 16.40
C VAL A 313 19.35 -2.55 17.39
N ALA A 314 20.15 -3.51 16.94
CA ALA A 314 21.18 -4.12 17.77
C ALA A 314 22.37 -3.17 17.97
N PRO A 315 23.21 -3.39 19.00
CA PRO A 315 24.48 -2.68 19.12
C PRO A 315 25.30 -2.82 17.83
N ASP A 316 25.87 -1.69 17.38
CA ASP A 316 26.71 -1.59 16.18
C ASP A 316 26.05 -1.98 14.85
N GLU A 317 24.72 -2.22 14.84
CA GLU A 317 23.99 -2.54 13.62
C GLU A 317 23.78 -1.29 12.76
N THR A 318 24.36 -1.30 11.56
CA THR A 318 24.21 -0.24 10.57
C THR A 318 23.23 -0.61 9.48
N ARG A 319 22.48 0.37 8.98
CA ARG A 319 21.59 0.21 7.82
C ARG A 319 22.41 -0.15 6.57
N ASN A 320 22.01 -1.19 5.84
CA ASN A 320 22.71 -1.67 4.64
C ASN A 320 21.75 -1.93 3.45
N GLU A 321 20.52 -1.42 3.53
CA GLU A 321 19.52 -1.63 2.50
C GLU A 321 19.90 -1.02 1.16
N VAL A 322 19.61 -1.77 0.09
CA VAL A 322 19.64 -1.23 -1.25
C VAL A 322 18.56 -0.16 -1.35
N ARG A 323 18.95 1.06 -1.71
CA ARG A 323 18.00 2.15 -1.97
C ARG A 323 17.05 1.70 -3.06
N LEU A 324 15.75 1.65 -2.75
CA LEU A 324 14.73 1.48 -3.78
C LEU A 324 14.78 2.69 -4.70
N PRO A 325 14.77 2.49 -6.03
CA PRO A 325 14.89 3.56 -7.02
C PRO A 325 13.76 4.60 -6.96
#